data_AF-A0A945AHL6-F1
#
_entry.id   AF-A0A945AHL6-F1
#
_cell.length_a   1.000
_cell.length_b   1.000
_cell.length_c   1.000
_cell.angle_alpha   90.00
_cell.angle_beta   90.00
_cell.angle_gamma   90.00
#
_symmetry.space_group_name_H-M   'P 1'
#
loop_
_entity.id
_entity.type
_entity.pdbx_description
1 polymer ?
#
loop_
_entity_poly.entity_id
_entity_poly.type
_entity_poly.pdbx_seq_one_letter_code
_entity_poly.pdbx_strand_id
1 'polypeptide(L)'
;MTYGKQAAPKLFDDEQMRQYVADGYVVFKPDVPDEVHETVRKKLQVMVDDEFNYGNNVLPRVPEMDRILNSPEVRGALISVLGPGYIEHPHRFCHYIGPDAEQRTLERNCHQDSYTPLGRPRQHYSRFARIMYYPQDSPVEIGPTHAIAGTQYHKRLTDEDRGNAIPMAGDAGTVAITHFDIGHAAGINEMNVPRHMIKFIYARAVEPTVPSWDCQDTMWRNPKKFETPFDLSLAWSHMWDWMCGKDDLYESFRALDVDRVEGALAALDIEDRATQIAAMHSLAADQDTDALAALVQKLNGEEQWTRLTAVYALGAMGEPAVQPLSDSLVDGAADQGDDEVPKSWNEGAISMDDAAHALAAVGSSSVEGLIGLLDQEHEWVRINAAFGLGEMDSVASKSVPALTRCLDDASHCVVRTATDALSSIRRDEKAFMPSLGRLLKAGRPDWNEEVRRGWVPYEQVRINAAMAFTRLGKDAASEEELLLETLADPNGHVAAHALDALRRIGTPSAMEGVIEYLMSRRWDESLTKGVTF
;
A
#
# COMPACT_ATOMS: atom_id res chain seq x y z
N MET A 1 -20.71 4.67 24.46
CA MET A 1 -20.39 5.11 23.08
C MET A 1 -21.61 5.83 22.52
N THR A 2 -21.46 7.02 21.97
CA THR A 2 -22.53 7.69 21.20
C THR A 2 -22.39 7.27 19.75
N TYR A 3 -23.18 6.28 19.33
CA TYR A 3 -23.24 5.88 17.93
C TYR A 3 -24.01 6.94 17.12
N GLY A 4 -23.48 7.33 15.95
CA GLY A 4 -24.26 8.08 14.94
C GLY A 4 -24.02 9.59 14.79
N LYS A 5 -23.17 10.23 15.60
CA LYS A 5 -22.66 11.59 15.32
C LYS A 5 -21.13 11.60 15.33
N GLN A 6 -20.54 11.56 14.14
CA GLN A 6 -19.10 11.76 13.97
C GLN A 6 -18.83 13.26 13.80
N ALA A 7 -17.84 13.78 14.50
CA ALA A 7 -17.33 15.12 14.26
C ALA A 7 -16.72 15.22 12.84
N ALA A 8 -16.63 16.44 12.31
CA ALA A 8 -15.99 16.67 11.03
C ALA A 8 -14.50 16.24 11.09
N PRO A 9 -13.97 15.59 10.03
CA PRO A 9 -12.55 15.22 9.99
C PRO A 9 -11.66 16.47 10.02
N LYS A 10 -10.49 16.37 10.66
CA LYS A 10 -9.42 17.37 10.63
C LYS A 10 -8.36 16.89 9.65
N LEU A 11 -8.45 17.37 8.41
CA LEU A 11 -7.54 16.99 7.32
C LEU A 11 -6.11 17.45 7.61
N PHE A 12 -5.13 16.76 7.03
CA PHE A 12 -3.77 17.28 6.95
C PHE A 12 -3.70 18.55 6.12
N ASP A 13 -2.76 19.42 6.48
CA ASP A 13 -2.36 20.55 5.64
C ASP A 13 -1.32 20.13 4.58
N ASP A 14 -0.92 21.08 3.73
CA ASP A 14 0.10 20.83 2.69
C ASP A 14 1.45 20.39 3.28
N GLU A 15 1.84 20.87 4.46
CA GLU A 15 3.14 20.54 5.05
C GLU A 15 3.15 19.08 5.53
N GLN A 16 2.10 18.65 6.22
CA GLN A 16 1.93 17.27 6.65
C GLN A 16 1.83 16.32 5.46
N MET A 17 1.15 16.72 4.38
CA MET A 17 1.11 15.91 3.16
C MET A 17 2.45 15.82 2.45
N ARG A 18 3.22 16.92 2.38
CA ARG A 18 4.59 16.89 1.83
C ARG A 18 5.52 16.01 2.66
N GLN A 19 5.43 16.08 3.97
CA GLN A 19 6.16 15.18 4.86
C GLN A 19 5.79 13.72 4.60
N TYR A 20 4.50 13.40 4.48
CA TYR A 20 4.06 12.04 4.16
C TYR A 20 4.60 11.53 2.82
N VAL A 21 4.62 12.37 1.77
CA VAL A 21 5.15 11.99 0.45
C VAL A 21 6.67 11.79 0.48
N ALA A 22 7.39 12.66 1.19
CA ALA A 22 8.85 12.59 1.29
C ALA A 22 9.29 11.43 2.19
N ASP A 23 8.89 11.44 3.46
CA ASP A 23 9.38 10.54 4.50
C ASP A 23 8.56 9.25 4.61
N GLY A 24 7.34 9.23 4.06
CA GLY A 24 6.47 8.05 4.10
C GLY A 24 5.67 7.91 5.39
N TYR A 25 5.73 8.85 6.33
CA TYR A 25 4.92 8.81 7.56
C TYR A 25 4.70 10.19 8.20
N VAL A 26 3.67 10.27 9.05
CA VAL A 26 3.39 11.42 9.93
C VAL A 26 2.97 10.91 11.30
N VAL A 27 3.55 11.46 12.38
CA VAL A 27 3.20 11.15 13.77
C VAL A 27 2.39 12.31 14.36
N PHE A 28 1.27 12.01 15.01
CA PHE A 28 0.37 12.99 15.61
C PHE A 28 -0.37 12.43 16.82
N LYS A 29 -1.02 13.30 17.59
CA LYS A 29 -1.82 12.92 18.77
C LYS A 29 -3.28 13.36 18.58
N PRO A 30 -4.23 12.42 18.42
CA PRO A 30 -5.66 12.72 18.42
C PRO A 30 -6.13 13.34 19.73
N ASP A 31 -7.17 14.18 19.67
CA ASP A 31 -7.79 14.77 20.85
C ASP A 31 -8.82 13.79 21.45
N VAL A 32 -8.31 12.72 22.05
CA VAL A 32 -9.09 11.68 22.73
C VAL A 32 -8.73 11.69 24.22
N PRO A 33 -9.71 11.62 25.15
CA PRO A 33 -9.41 11.67 26.58
C PRO A 33 -8.48 10.54 27.04
N ASP A 34 -7.51 10.87 27.89
CA ASP A 34 -6.50 9.93 28.42
C ASP A 34 -7.10 8.66 29.05
N GLU A 35 -8.28 8.79 29.66
CA GLU A 35 -9.05 7.68 30.25
C GLU A 35 -9.34 6.54 29.25
N VAL A 36 -9.50 6.89 27.96
CA VAL A 36 -9.74 5.94 26.88
C VAL A 36 -8.50 5.13 26.59
N HIS A 37 -7.35 5.81 26.46
CA HIS A 37 -6.06 5.17 26.21
C HIS A 37 -5.72 4.20 27.34
N GLU A 38 -5.91 4.62 28.58
CA GLU A 38 -5.70 3.76 29.76
C GLU A 38 -6.67 2.56 29.79
N THR A 39 -7.93 2.75 29.39
CA THR A 39 -8.91 1.65 29.28
C THR A 39 -8.47 0.63 28.23
N VAL A 40 -8.05 1.11 27.04
CA VAL A 40 -7.54 0.24 25.97
C VAL A 40 -6.31 -0.52 26.47
N ARG A 41 -5.33 0.17 27.06
CA ARG A 41 -4.11 -0.45 27.60
C ARG A 41 -4.41 -1.55 28.60
N LYS A 42 -5.31 -1.30 29.56
CA LYS A 42 -5.73 -2.31 30.55
C LYS A 42 -6.37 -3.54 29.90
N LYS A 43 -7.28 -3.34 28.94
CA LYS A 43 -7.95 -4.45 28.25
C LYS A 43 -6.96 -5.29 27.42
N LEU A 44 -6.01 -4.64 26.74
CA LEU A 44 -4.93 -5.32 26.01
C LEU A 44 -4.00 -6.08 26.96
N GLN A 45 -3.73 -5.53 28.15
CA GLN A 45 -2.94 -6.24 29.15
C GLN A 45 -3.66 -7.49 29.67
N VAL A 46 -4.96 -7.41 29.96
CA VAL A 46 -5.78 -8.59 30.31
C VAL A 46 -5.73 -9.64 29.20
N MET A 47 -5.79 -9.23 27.92
CA MET A 47 -5.67 -10.18 26.81
C MET A 47 -4.34 -10.94 26.82
N VAL A 48 -3.24 -10.28 27.20
CA VAL A 48 -1.91 -10.90 27.27
C VAL A 48 -1.79 -11.82 28.49
N ASP A 49 -2.31 -11.39 29.63
CA ASP A 49 -2.14 -12.11 30.91
C ASP A 49 -3.07 -13.34 31.00
N ASP A 50 -4.31 -13.21 30.50
CA ASP A 50 -5.39 -14.18 30.76
C ASP A 50 -5.99 -14.82 29.49
N GLU A 51 -5.68 -14.31 28.29
CA GLU A 51 -6.33 -14.72 27.04
C GLU A 51 -5.29 -15.02 25.93
N PHE A 52 -5.54 -14.55 24.70
CA PHE A 52 -4.66 -14.70 23.55
C PHE A 52 -4.75 -13.48 22.62
N ASN A 53 -3.86 -13.40 21.63
CA ASN A 53 -3.90 -12.34 20.64
C ASN A 53 -5.04 -12.56 19.64
N TYR A 54 -6.12 -11.79 19.77
CA TYR A 54 -7.31 -11.90 18.92
C TYR A 54 -7.09 -11.47 17.47
N GLY A 55 -5.97 -10.84 17.12
CA GLY A 55 -5.67 -10.38 15.76
C GLY A 55 -6.83 -9.58 15.15
N ASN A 56 -7.39 -10.08 14.05
CA ASN A 56 -8.50 -9.45 13.33
C ASN A 56 -9.79 -9.26 14.17
N ASN A 57 -9.92 -9.98 15.30
CA ASN A 57 -11.06 -9.92 16.21
C ASN A 57 -10.84 -8.98 17.42
N VAL A 58 -9.77 -8.17 17.44
CA VAL A 58 -9.50 -7.30 18.60
C VAL A 58 -10.56 -6.21 18.81
N LEU A 59 -11.17 -5.66 17.74
CA LEU A 59 -12.11 -4.54 17.89
C LEU A 59 -13.36 -4.91 18.72
N PRO A 60 -14.03 -6.06 18.50
CA PRO A 60 -15.07 -6.53 19.42
C PRO A 60 -14.61 -6.70 20.88
N ARG A 61 -13.34 -7.08 21.10
CA ARG A 61 -12.76 -7.30 22.43
C ARG A 61 -12.35 -6.01 23.15
N VAL A 62 -11.97 -4.98 22.38
CA VAL A 62 -11.53 -3.67 22.87
C VAL A 62 -12.19 -2.55 22.04
N PRO A 63 -13.52 -2.40 22.14
CA PRO A 63 -14.29 -1.49 21.29
C PRO A 63 -14.01 -0.01 21.57
N GLU A 64 -13.36 0.32 22.69
CA GLU A 64 -12.90 1.68 22.98
C GLU A 64 -11.92 2.22 21.93
N MET A 65 -11.20 1.34 21.22
CA MET A 65 -10.33 1.75 20.11
C MET A 65 -11.09 2.46 18.99
N ASP A 66 -12.39 2.20 18.83
CA ASP A 66 -13.24 2.90 17.86
C ASP A 66 -13.21 4.41 18.07
N ARG A 67 -13.06 4.89 19.31
CA ARG A 67 -12.96 6.33 19.62
C ARG A 67 -11.69 6.98 19.05
N ILE A 68 -10.61 6.20 18.92
CA ILE A 68 -9.36 6.64 18.32
C ILE A 68 -9.48 6.56 16.80
N LEU A 69 -9.88 5.39 16.27
CA LEU A 69 -9.96 5.18 14.82
C LEU A 69 -10.96 6.10 14.13
N ASN A 70 -12.03 6.49 14.84
CA ASN A 70 -13.03 7.43 14.34
C ASN A 70 -12.87 8.88 14.88
N SER A 71 -11.72 9.22 15.48
CA SER A 71 -11.45 10.60 15.87
C SER A 71 -11.36 11.52 14.63
N PRO A 72 -11.62 12.83 14.78
CA PRO A 72 -11.44 13.80 13.69
C PRO A 72 -10.06 13.73 13.02
N GLU A 73 -9.00 13.62 13.81
CA GLU A 73 -7.60 13.61 13.37
C GLU A 73 -7.25 12.34 12.60
N VAL A 74 -7.60 11.16 13.14
CA VAL A 74 -7.29 9.88 12.47
C VAL A 74 -8.09 9.75 11.18
N ARG A 75 -9.38 10.09 11.20
CA ARG A 75 -10.21 10.09 9.99
C ARG A 75 -9.70 11.11 8.97
N GLY A 76 -9.31 12.29 9.42
CA GLY A 76 -8.79 13.33 8.54
C GLY A 76 -7.46 12.95 7.89
N ALA A 77 -6.53 12.38 8.65
CA ALA A 77 -5.28 11.82 8.14
C ALA A 77 -5.54 10.74 7.07
N LEU A 78 -6.42 9.76 7.35
CA LEU A 78 -6.79 8.71 6.40
C LEU A 78 -7.43 9.27 5.12
N ILE A 79 -8.32 10.25 5.24
CA ILE A 79 -8.93 10.93 4.07
C ILE A 79 -7.86 11.68 3.27
N SER A 80 -6.93 12.36 3.93
CA SER A 80 -5.84 13.08 3.27
C SER A 80 -4.96 12.15 2.44
N VAL A 81 -4.58 10.97 2.96
CA VAL A 81 -3.63 10.07 2.27
C VAL A 81 -4.27 9.03 1.33
N LEU A 82 -5.51 8.60 1.58
CA LEU A 82 -6.21 7.54 0.83
C LEU A 82 -7.47 8.01 0.12
N GLY A 83 -7.88 9.26 0.32
CA GLY A 83 -9.12 9.80 -0.21
C GLY A 83 -10.36 9.44 0.63
N PRO A 84 -11.50 10.08 0.33
CA PRO A 84 -12.76 9.78 0.99
C PRO A 84 -13.23 8.36 0.67
N GLY A 85 -13.96 7.74 1.61
CA GLY A 85 -14.51 6.41 1.41
C GLY A 85 -13.47 5.30 1.38
N TYR A 86 -12.28 5.52 1.96
CA TYR A 86 -11.26 4.49 2.17
C TYR A 86 -11.87 3.21 2.77
N ILE A 87 -11.22 2.09 2.49
CA ILE A 87 -11.58 0.76 2.96
C ILE A 87 -10.75 0.48 4.21
N GLU A 88 -11.41 0.04 5.28
CA GLU A 88 -10.71 -0.57 6.41
C GLU A 88 -10.40 -2.03 6.06
N HIS A 89 -9.12 -2.36 5.91
CA HIS A 89 -8.72 -3.72 5.58
C HIS A 89 -8.95 -4.62 6.80
N PRO A 90 -9.46 -5.86 6.64
CA PRO A 90 -9.79 -6.72 7.78
C PRO A 90 -8.59 -7.06 8.69
N HIS A 91 -7.38 -7.00 8.13
CA HIS A 91 -6.16 -7.35 8.84
C HIS A 91 -5.72 -6.25 9.82
N ARG A 92 -5.52 -6.66 11.08
CA ARG A 92 -4.99 -5.87 12.19
C ARG A 92 -4.27 -6.78 13.18
N PHE A 93 -3.31 -6.23 13.91
CA PHE A 93 -2.49 -7.01 14.81
C PHE A 93 -2.10 -6.22 16.07
N CYS A 94 -2.21 -6.88 17.22
CA CYS A 94 -1.76 -6.36 18.50
C CYS A 94 -0.29 -6.76 18.72
N HIS A 95 0.60 -5.79 18.71
CA HIS A 95 2.00 -5.97 19.02
C HIS A 95 2.24 -5.76 20.50
N TYR A 96 2.73 -6.80 21.16
CA TYR A 96 3.15 -6.78 22.56
C TYR A 96 4.66 -7.07 22.63
N ILE A 97 5.41 -6.26 23.38
CA ILE A 97 6.76 -6.62 23.83
C ILE A 97 6.80 -6.49 25.35
N GLY A 98 6.98 -7.63 26.00
CA GLY A 98 7.14 -7.71 27.44
C GLY A 98 8.56 -7.39 27.90
N PRO A 99 8.77 -7.18 29.20
CA PRO A 99 10.09 -6.98 29.78
C PRO A 99 11.07 -8.13 29.52
N ASP A 100 10.54 -9.37 29.50
CA ASP A 100 11.33 -10.60 29.34
C ASP A 100 11.45 -11.05 27.88
N ALA A 101 11.02 -10.23 26.91
CA ALA A 101 11.10 -10.61 25.51
C ALA A 101 12.57 -10.86 25.10
N GLU A 102 12.84 -11.93 24.34
CA GLU A 102 14.12 -12.08 23.65
C GLU A 102 14.23 -10.99 22.58
N GLN A 103 14.82 -9.86 22.96
CA GLN A 103 14.92 -8.71 22.09
C GLN A 103 16.13 -8.85 21.17
N ARG A 104 15.85 -8.84 19.87
CA ARG A 104 16.87 -8.79 18.82
C ARG A 104 17.35 -7.35 18.63
N THR A 105 18.45 -7.19 17.89
CA THR A 105 18.90 -5.87 17.44
C THR A 105 17.86 -5.20 16.55
N LEU A 106 17.84 -3.87 16.54
CA LEU A 106 16.94 -3.08 15.70
C LEU A 106 17.04 -3.48 14.22
N GLU A 107 18.26 -3.62 13.71
CA GLU A 107 18.54 -4.05 12.34
C GLU A 107 17.86 -5.38 11.96
N ARG A 108 17.84 -6.35 12.88
CA ARG A 108 17.20 -7.66 12.68
C ARG A 108 15.67 -7.60 12.75
N ASN A 109 15.12 -6.53 13.31
CA ASN A 109 13.68 -6.28 13.37
C ASN A 109 13.19 -5.49 12.15
N CYS A 110 14.08 -4.83 11.40
CA CYS A 110 13.71 -4.04 10.22
C CYS A 110 13.13 -4.93 9.11
N HIS A 111 11.94 -4.56 8.63
CA HIS A 111 11.28 -5.22 7.51
C HIS A 111 10.31 -4.27 6.78
N GLN A 112 9.89 -4.69 5.60
CA GLN A 112 8.71 -4.16 4.92
C GLN A 112 7.62 -5.23 5.00
N ASP A 113 6.37 -4.82 5.24
CA ASP A 113 5.26 -5.76 5.30
C ASP A 113 4.91 -6.32 3.93
N SER A 114 4.20 -7.45 3.93
CA SER A 114 3.44 -7.89 2.76
C SER A 114 1.97 -7.53 2.91
N TYR A 115 1.29 -7.48 1.77
CA TYR A 115 -0.15 -7.29 1.67
C TYR A 115 -0.92 -8.55 2.05
N THR A 116 -0.63 -9.16 3.20
CA THR A 116 -1.21 -10.45 3.60
C THR A 116 -2.74 -10.38 3.62
N PRO A 117 -3.44 -11.34 2.99
CA PRO A 117 -2.93 -12.49 2.23
C PRO A 117 -2.95 -12.32 0.71
N LEU A 118 -3.14 -11.11 0.17
CA LEU A 118 -3.37 -10.83 -1.25
C LEU A 118 -2.17 -11.13 -2.17
N GLY A 119 -0.97 -11.30 -1.61
CA GLY A 119 0.28 -11.47 -2.38
C GLY A 119 0.57 -10.29 -3.33
N ARG A 120 0.05 -9.10 -3.05
CA ARG A 120 0.22 -7.94 -3.95
C ARG A 120 1.69 -7.51 -4.04
N PRO A 121 2.12 -6.97 -5.20
CA PRO A 121 3.39 -6.27 -5.30
C PRO A 121 3.40 -4.99 -4.45
N ARG A 122 4.60 -4.49 -4.17
CA ARG A 122 4.80 -3.14 -3.62
C ARG A 122 4.33 -2.08 -4.63
N GLN A 123 3.85 -0.95 -4.14
CA GLN A 123 3.37 0.15 -4.97
C GLN A 123 3.95 1.47 -4.49
N HIS A 124 4.31 2.35 -5.42
CA HIS A 124 4.79 3.70 -5.06
C HIS A 124 3.63 4.63 -4.70
N TYR A 125 2.47 4.46 -5.35
CA TYR A 125 1.29 5.25 -5.06
C TYR A 125 0.65 4.84 -3.73
N SER A 126 0.19 5.85 -2.97
CA SER A 126 -0.51 5.67 -1.68
C SER A 126 -1.91 5.08 -1.86
N ARG A 127 -1.95 3.79 -2.23
CA ARG A 127 -3.17 2.96 -2.30
C ARG A 127 -3.41 2.18 -1.01
N PHE A 128 -2.38 2.00 -0.18
CA PHE A 128 -2.50 1.46 1.16
C PHE A 128 -1.75 2.32 2.16
N ALA A 129 -2.32 2.43 3.35
CA ALA A 129 -1.68 3.10 4.49
C ALA A 129 -1.89 2.26 5.75
N ARG A 130 -1.07 2.53 6.76
CA ARG A 130 -1.14 1.88 8.06
C ARG A 130 -1.28 2.92 9.17
N ILE A 131 -2.09 2.58 10.17
CA ILE A 131 -2.13 3.29 11.44
C ILE A 131 -1.44 2.43 12.48
N MET A 132 -0.49 3.03 13.21
CA MET A 132 0.13 2.47 14.41
C MET A 132 -0.30 3.31 15.60
N TYR A 133 -0.98 2.68 16.56
CA TYR A 133 -1.55 3.37 17.71
C TYR A 133 -0.93 2.86 19.02
N TYR A 134 -0.52 3.80 19.88
CA TYR A 134 0.07 3.54 21.19
C TYR A 134 -0.90 3.96 22.32
N PRO A 135 -1.45 3.03 23.11
CA PRO A 135 -2.38 3.35 24.19
C PRO A 135 -1.68 3.82 25.48
N GLN A 136 -0.37 4.05 25.43
CA GLN A 136 0.50 4.31 26.57
C GLN A 136 1.65 5.22 26.18
N ASP A 137 2.24 5.90 27.16
CA ASP A 137 3.48 6.64 26.94
C ASP A 137 4.54 5.71 26.36
N SER A 138 5.10 6.15 25.25
CA SER A 138 6.01 5.38 24.42
C SER A 138 7.31 6.15 24.16
N PRO A 139 8.09 6.47 25.22
CA PRO A 139 9.41 7.05 25.05
C PRO A 139 10.36 6.04 24.39
N VAL A 140 11.50 6.46 23.86
CA VAL A 140 12.39 5.60 23.07
C VAL A 140 12.78 4.32 23.81
N GLU A 141 12.97 4.40 25.13
CA GLU A 141 13.40 3.33 26.02
C GLU A 141 12.36 2.21 26.16
N ILE A 142 11.06 2.46 25.92
CA ILE A 142 10.06 1.38 25.90
C ILE A 142 10.04 0.62 24.55
N GLY A 143 10.85 1.08 23.60
CA GLY A 143 11.02 0.50 22.28
C GLY A 143 9.83 0.71 21.35
N PRO A 144 9.40 1.94 21.04
CA PRO A 144 8.36 2.18 20.04
C PRO A 144 8.80 1.66 18.67
N THR A 145 7.86 1.54 17.75
CA THR A 145 8.20 1.20 16.36
C THR A 145 9.06 2.31 15.78
N HIS A 146 10.11 1.93 15.05
CA HIS A 146 10.93 2.84 14.28
C HIS A 146 10.49 2.80 12.81
N ALA A 147 10.51 3.95 12.13
CA ALA A 147 10.28 4.09 10.70
C ALA A 147 11.60 4.41 9.98
N ILE A 148 11.75 3.99 8.73
CA ILE A 148 12.92 4.30 7.90
C ILE A 148 12.46 5.23 6.78
N ALA A 149 12.71 6.53 6.94
CA ALA A 149 12.18 7.57 6.05
C ALA A 149 12.58 7.35 4.58
N GLY A 150 11.65 7.58 3.65
CA GLY A 150 11.88 7.51 2.20
C GLY A 150 11.87 6.11 1.59
N THR A 151 11.91 5.05 2.41
CA THR A 151 12.00 3.66 1.93
C THR A 151 10.70 3.08 1.37
N GLN A 152 9.59 3.83 1.38
CA GLN A 152 8.33 3.43 0.77
C GLN A 152 8.44 3.15 -0.74
N TYR A 153 9.49 3.66 -1.39
CA TYR A 153 9.77 3.45 -2.81
C TYR A 153 10.88 2.40 -3.06
N HIS A 154 11.40 1.78 -2.00
CA HIS A 154 12.46 0.77 -2.11
C HIS A 154 11.87 -0.60 -2.46
N LYS A 155 12.55 -1.32 -3.36
CA LYS A 155 12.24 -2.72 -3.68
C LYS A 155 12.58 -3.65 -2.51
N ARG A 156 13.60 -3.29 -1.74
CA ARG A 156 14.08 -3.97 -0.53
C ARG A 156 14.87 -3.02 0.37
N LEU A 157 14.97 -3.36 1.66
CA LEU A 157 15.80 -2.63 2.62
C LEU A 157 17.26 -3.10 2.57
N THR A 158 18.17 -2.13 2.43
CA THR A 158 19.62 -2.30 2.54
C THR A 158 20.09 -2.24 4.01
N ASP A 159 21.36 -2.55 4.27
CA ASP A 159 21.93 -2.37 5.62
C ASP A 159 22.04 -0.89 6.01
N GLU A 160 22.29 0.00 5.04
CA GLU A 160 22.27 1.45 5.23
C GLU A 160 20.88 1.95 5.65
N ASP A 161 19.82 1.46 5.00
CA ASP A 161 18.44 1.77 5.38
C ASP A 161 18.17 1.39 6.84
N ARG A 162 18.64 0.21 7.27
CA ARG A 162 18.43 -0.27 8.65
C ARG A 162 19.10 0.62 9.69
N GLY A 163 20.19 1.30 9.34
CA GLY A 163 20.89 2.26 10.19
C GLY A 163 20.15 3.59 10.36
N ASN A 164 19.22 3.92 9.47
CA ASN A 164 18.49 5.19 9.43
C ASN A 164 17.09 5.10 10.08
N ALA A 165 16.86 4.09 10.93
CA ALA A 165 15.58 3.89 11.59
C ALA A 165 15.33 4.94 12.71
N ILE A 166 14.22 5.66 12.63
CA ILE A 166 13.85 6.77 13.53
C ILE A 166 12.69 6.34 14.44
N PRO A 167 12.80 6.47 15.78
CA PRO A 167 11.74 6.07 16.71
C PRO A 167 10.49 6.95 16.57
N MET A 168 9.33 6.33 16.45
CA MET A 168 8.03 7.01 16.53
C MET A 168 7.55 7.10 17.98
N ALA A 169 8.33 7.80 18.81
CA ALA A 169 8.05 8.00 20.22
C ALA A 169 6.96 9.05 20.46
N GLY A 170 6.27 8.95 21.59
CA GLY A 170 5.29 9.96 22.02
C GLY A 170 4.46 9.51 23.22
N ASP A 171 3.59 10.39 23.69
CA ASP A 171 2.71 10.12 24.84
C ASP A 171 1.62 9.09 24.51
N ALA A 172 0.92 8.61 25.54
CA ALA A 172 -0.30 7.85 25.38
C ALA A 172 -1.27 8.56 24.42
N GLY A 173 -1.82 7.80 23.48
CA GLY A 173 -2.67 8.34 22.42
C GLY A 173 -1.94 8.62 21.11
N THR A 174 -0.61 8.56 21.07
CA THR A 174 0.17 8.78 19.84
C THR A 174 -0.27 7.83 18.73
N VAL A 175 -0.46 8.41 17.54
CA VAL A 175 -0.76 7.71 16.30
C VAL A 175 0.29 8.06 15.26
N ALA A 176 0.81 7.05 14.56
CA ALA A 176 1.55 7.24 13.32
C ALA A 176 0.72 6.73 12.14
N ILE A 177 0.59 7.55 11.10
CA ILE A 177 0.12 7.10 9.80
C ILE A 177 1.33 6.90 8.89
N THR A 178 1.42 5.74 8.26
CA THR A 178 2.56 5.39 7.40
C THR A 178 2.11 4.88 6.05
N HIS A 179 2.92 5.14 5.02
CA HIS A 179 2.83 4.43 3.76
C HIS A 179 3.00 2.93 4.01
N PHE A 180 2.24 2.10 3.31
CA PHE A 180 2.24 0.66 3.58
C PHE A 180 3.63 0.03 3.40
N ASP A 181 4.34 0.44 2.36
CA ASP A 181 5.65 -0.12 2.00
C ASP A 181 6.84 0.49 2.76
N ILE A 182 6.64 1.43 3.69
CA ILE A 182 7.78 1.98 4.46
C ILE A 182 8.46 0.88 5.30
N GLY A 183 9.78 0.87 5.26
CA GLY A 183 10.62 0.09 6.16
C GLY A 183 10.38 0.50 7.60
N HIS A 184 10.26 -0.48 8.49
CA HIS A 184 9.98 -0.23 9.90
C HIS A 184 10.50 -1.38 10.75
N ALA A 185 10.68 -1.11 12.05
CA ALA A 185 11.25 -2.05 13.00
C ALA A 185 10.59 -1.94 14.37
N ALA A 186 10.34 -3.08 15.02
CA ALA A 186 10.05 -3.07 16.45
C ALA A 186 11.28 -2.57 17.22
N GLY A 187 11.09 -1.53 18.03
CA GLY A 187 12.12 -1.02 18.93
C GLY A 187 12.45 -2.00 20.06
N ILE A 188 13.59 -1.74 20.70
CA ILE A 188 14.10 -2.49 21.86
C ILE A 188 13.47 -1.89 23.12
N ASN A 189 12.75 -2.70 23.89
CA ASN A 189 12.19 -2.31 25.17
C ASN A 189 13.22 -2.51 26.28
N GLU A 190 13.88 -1.44 26.68
CA GLU A 190 14.88 -1.38 27.75
C GLU A 190 14.23 -1.23 29.14
N MET A 191 12.91 -1.10 29.19
CA MET A 191 12.15 -0.85 30.40
C MET A 191 11.50 -2.13 30.94
N ASN A 192 11.37 -2.22 32.25
CA ASN A 192 10.65 -3.31 32.91
C ASN A 192 9.11 -3.10 32.92
N VAL A 193 8.57 -2.61 31.80
CA VAL A 193 7.13 -2.43 31.60
C VAL A 193 6.72 -2.90 30.20
N PRO A 194 5.53 -3.48 30.02
CA PRO A 194 5.08 -3.98 28.73
C PRO A 194 4.77 -2.85 27.74
N ARG A 195 5.02 -3.12 26.45
CA ARG A 195 4.69 -2.20 25.35
C ARG A 195 3.62 -2.74 24.41
N HIS A 196 2.48 -2.08 24.38
CA HIS A 196 1.39 -2.34 23.44
C HIS A 196 1.43 -1.36 22.26
N MET A 197 1.24 -1.88 21.05
CA MET A 197 0.99 -1.09 19.84
C MET A 197 0.00 -1.88 18.97
N ILE A 198 -0.97 -1.20 18.35
CA ILE A 198 -1.93 -1.86 17.48
C ILE A 198 -1.79 -1.29 16.07
N LYS A 199 -1.67 -2.20 15.12
CA LYS A 199 -1.55 -1.89 13.70
C LYS A 199 -2.90 -2.13 13.00
N PHE A 200 -3.33 -1.14 12.22
CA PHE A 200 -4.50 -1.21 11.35
C PHE A 200 -4.08 -0.88 9.91
N ILE A 201 -4.73 -1.53 8.94
CA ILE A 201 -4.43 -1.35 7.52
C ILE A 201 -5.66 -0.75 6.84
N TYR A 202 -5.41 0.18 5.92
CA TYR A 202 -6.44 0.85 5.15
C TYR A 202 -6.05 0.87 3.68
N ALA A 203 -7.05 0.87 2.80
CA ALA A 203 -6.86 0.93 1.36
C ALA A 203 -7.67 2.06 0.72
N ARG A 204 -7.11 2.65 -0.33
CA ARG A 204 -7.75 3.63 -1.20
C ARG A 204 -8.87 2.96 -1.97
N ALA A 205 -10.05 3.55 -1.91
CA ALA A 205 -11.21 3.06 -2.64
C ALA A 205 -11.28 3.60 -4.08
N VAL A 206 -10.91 4.87 -4.26
CA VAL A 206 -11.02 5.62 -5.51
C VAL A 206 -9.69 6.33 -5.76
N GLU A 207 -9.22 6.28 -7.00
CA GLU A 207 -8.02 7.02 -7.41
C GLU A 207 -8.29 8.55 -7.35
N PRO A 208 -7.27 9.35 -7.00
CA PRO A 208 -7.42 10.78 -6.81
C PRO A 208 -7.77 11.50 -8.13
N THR A 209 -8.80 12.35 -8.09
CA THR A 209 -9.12 13.28 -9.19
C THR A 209 -9.01 14.75 -8.76
N VAL A 210 -8.85 14.97 -7.45
CA VAL A 210 -8.65 16.26 -6.78
C VAL A 210 -7.95 15.99 -5.44
N PRO A 211 -7.26 16.97 -4.84
CA PRO A 211 -6.72 16.85 -3.49
C PRO A 211 -7.79 16.46 -2.46
N SER A 212 -7.46 15.53 -1.56
CA SER A 212 -8.35 15.08 -0.48
C SER A 212 -7.92 15.56 0.92
N TRP A 213 -6.97 16.51 0.99
CA TRP A 213 -6.53 17.16 2.21
C TRP A 213 -6.88 18.66 2.19
N ASP A 214 -6.50 19.42 3.22
CA ASP A 214 -6.67 20.89 3.24
C ASP A 214 -5.61 21.56 2.36
N CYS A 215 -5.77 21.39 1.04
CA CYS A 215 -4.79 21.80 0.04
C CYS A 215 -4.88 23.29 -0.25
N GLN A 216 -3.76 24.00 -0.12
CA GLN A 216 -3.65 25.43 -0.42
C GLN A 216 -2.81 25.70 -1.68
N ASP A 217 -1.90 24.80 -2.04
CA ASP A 217 -1.05 24.90 -3.23
C ASP A 217 -0.93 23.54 -3.91
N THR A 218 -1.41 23.41 -5.16
CA THR A 218 -1.32 22.16 -5.92
C THR A 218 0.03 21.95 -6.60
N MET A 219 0.99 22.86 -6.40
CA MET A 219 2.36 22.71 -6.88
C MET A 219 3.26 22.11 -5.77
N TRP A 220 4.04 21.10 -6.14
CA TRP A 220 5.01 20.51 -5.22
C TRP A 220 6.03 21.56 -4.78
N ARG A 221 6.35 21.50 -3.48
CA ARG A 221 7.55 22.07 -2.89
C ARG A 221 8.03 21.08 -1.84
N ASN A 222 9.34 20.99 -1.64
CA ASN A 222 9.87 20.18 -0.57
C ASN A 222 9.32 20.65 0.79
N PRO A 223 9.03 19.72 1.71
CA PRO A 223 8.66 20.09 3.07
C PRO A 223 9.82 20.86 3.73
N LYS A 224 9.51 21.71 4.70
CA LYS A 224 10.52 22.55 5.38
C LYS A 224 11.60 21.71 6.05
N LYS A 225 11.25 20.49 6.46
CA LYS A 225 12.12 19.47 7.01
C LYS A 225 11.64 18.11 6.51
N PHE A 226 12.59 17.27 6.13
CA PHE A 226 12.38 15.86 5.85
C PHE A 226 13.58 15.07 6.38
N GLU A 227 13.33 13.81 6.73
CA GLU A 227 14.32 12.89 7.29
C GLU A 227 14.98 12.03 6.20
N THR A 228 14.37 11.96 5.01
CA THR A 228 14.90 11.23 3.86
C THR A 228 16.30 11.73 3.47
N PRO A 229 17.31 10.84 3.24
CA PRO A 229 18.70 11.27 3.07
C PRO A 229 19.01 12.09 1.80
N PHE A 230 18.21 11.93 0.75
CA PHE A 230 18.42 12.56 -0.54
C PHE A 230 17.18 13.35 -0.97
N ASP A 231 17.39 14.40 -1.75
CA ASP A 231 16.30 15.11 -2.43
C ASP A 231 15.82 14.27 -3.62
N LEU A 232 14.59 13.76 -3.54
CA LEU A 232 13.94 12.95 -4.57
C LEU A 232 12.77 13.71 -5.19
N SER A 233 12.90 15.03 -5.32
CA SER A 233 11.87 15.94 -5.85
C SER A 233 11.22 15.45 -7.12
N LEU A 234 11.95 14.77 -8.01
CA LEU A 234 11.37 14.17 -9.22
C LEU A 234 10.29 13.11 -8.89
N ALA A 235 10.58 12.17 -7.99
CA ALA A 235 9.61 11.16 -7.56
C ALA A 235 8.51 11.77 -6.70
N TRP A 236 8.86 12.67 -5.77
CA TRP A 236 7.90 13.28 -4.86
C TRP A 236 6.88 14.17 -5.57
N SER A 237 7.34 15.00 -6.51
CA SER A 237 6.45 15.86 -7.30
C SER A 237 5.52 15.04 -8.21
N HIS A 238 5.99 13.91 -8.75
CA HIS A 238 5.12 12.95 -9.45
C HIS A 238 4.01 12.43 -8.54
N MET A 239 4.34 11.98 -7.32
CA MET A 239 3.34 11.49 -6.39
C MET A 239 2.36 12.59 -6.01
N TRP A 240 2.85 13.80 -5.78
CA TRP A 240 2.03 14.96 -5.47
C TRP A 240 1.05 15.31 -6.59
N ASP A 241 1.53 15.34 -7.83
CA ASP A 241 0.69 15.63 -9.01
C ASP A 241 -0.38 14.56 -9.21
N TRP A 242 -0.04 13.28 -8.99
CA TRP A 242 -1.00 12.19 -8.96
C TRP A 242 -2.03 12.39 -7.85
N MET A 243 -1.61 12.69 -6.61
CA MET A 243 -2.51 12.95 -5.48
C MET A 243 -3.40 14.18 -5.70
N CYS A 244 -2.97 15.15 -6.50
CA CYS A 244 -3.76 16.29 -6.94
C CYS A 244 -4.74 15.95 -8.08
N GLY A 245 -4.64 14.77 -8.69
CA GLY A 245 -5.47 14.34 -9.81
C GLY A 245 -5.15 15.04 -11.12
N LYS A 246 -3.87 15.41 -11.34
CA LYS A 246 -3.43 16.08 -12.57
C LYS A 246 -3.29 15.08 -13.71
N ASP A 247 -3.58 15.53 -14.93
CA ASP A 247 -3.32 14.76 -16.15
C ASP A 247 -1.82 14.69 -16.47
N ASP A 248 -1.09 15.76 -16.14
CA ASP A 248 0.35 15.89 -16.34
C ASP A 248 1.08 15.70 -15.01
N LEU A 249 1.63 14.51 -14.81
CA LEU A 249 2.26 14.09 -13.55
C LEU A 249 3.66 14.69 -13.33
N TYR A 250 4.15 15.53 -14.24
CA TYR A 250 5.45 16.20 -14.13
C TYR A 250 5.33 17.72 -14.16
N GLU A 251 4.11 18.26 -14.03
CA GLU A 251 3.86 19.70 -14.00
C GLU A 251 4.64 20.37 -12.86
N SER A 252 4.54 19.78 -11.67
CA SER A 252 5.24 20.28 -10.50
C SER A 252 6.76 20.19 -10.66
N PHE A 253 7.28 19.08 -11.18
CA PHE A 253 8.72 18.91 -11.40
C PHE A 253 9.29 19.98 -12.32
N ARG A 254 8.65 20.23 -13.47
CA ARG A 254 9.12 21.23 -14.44
C ARG A 254 9.06 22.67 -13.91
N ALA A 255 8.27 22.93 -12.89
CA ALA A 255 8.20 24.23 -12.22
C ALA A 255 9.27 24.41 -11.13
N LEU A 256 9.98 23.34 -10.74
CA LEU A 256 11.07 23.43 -9.78
C LEU A 256 12.32 24.04 -10.43
N ASP A 257 13.04 24.84 -9.64
CA ASP A 257 14.39 25.28 -9.97
C ASP A 257 15.37 24.16 -9.62
N VAL A 258 15.56 23.23 -10.54
CA VAL A 258 16.48 22.10 -10.37
C VAL A 258 17.92 22.54 -10.65
N ASP A 259 18.84 22.17 -9.76
CA ASP A 259 20.27 22.40 -9.96
C ASP A 259 20.75 21.68 -11.22
N ARG A 260 21.23 22.46 -12.21
CA ARG A 260 21.71 21.93 -13.48
C ARG A 260 23.13 21.43 -13.34
N VAL A 261 23.32 20.14 -13.62
CA VAL A 261 24.63 19.48 -13.61
C VAL A 261 25.26 19.57 -15.00
N GLU A 262 26.39 20.26 -15.11
CA GLU A 262 27.18 20.27 -16.35
C GLU A 262 27.73 18.86 -16.64
N GLY A 263 27.51 18.36 -17.87
CA GLY A 263 27.91 16.99 -18.22
C GLY A 263 27.08 15.91 -17.51
N ALA A 264 25.79 16.16 -17.27
CA ALA A 264 24.91 15.26 -16.52
C ALA A 264 24.97 13.78 -16.96
N LEU A 265 25.07 13.49 -18.26
CA LEU A 265 25.24 12.11 -18.75
C LEU A 265 26.49 11.43 -18.19
N ALA A 266 27.63 12.12 -18.18
CA ALA A 266 28.87 11.59 -17.62
C ALA A 266 28.81 11.49 -16.09
N ALA A 267 28.03 12.35 -15.44
CA ALA A 267 27.85 12.35 -14.00
C ALA A 267 27.05 11.14 -13.46
N LEU A 268 26.34 10.40 -14.33
CA LEU A 268 25.66 9.15 -13.95
C LEU A 268 26.60 8.04 -13.47
N ASP A 269 27.89 8.12 -13.81
CA ASP A 269 28.89 7.11 -13.44
C ASP A 269 29.86 7.58 -12.35
N ILE A 270 29.62 8.77 -11.77
CA ILE A 270 30.35 9.26 -10.60
C ILE A 270 29.89 8.49 -9.35
N GLU A 271 30.79 8.20 -8.41
CA GLU A 271 30.49 7.43 -7.20
C GLU A 271 29.55 8.15 -6.22
N ASP A 272 29.58 9.48 -6.20
CA ASP A 272 28.74 10.31 -5.32
C ASP A 272 27.25 10.25 -5.72
N ARG A 273 26.44 9.68 -4.83
CA ARG A 273 24.99 9.43 -5.05
C ARG A 273 24.18 10.72 -5.18
N ALA A 274 24.52 11.75 -4.41
CA ALA A 274 23.85 13.04 -4.52
C ALA A 274 24.07 13.67 -5.92
N THR A 275 25.29 13.58 -6.44
CA THR A 275 25.64 14.03 -7.80
C THR A 275 24.91 13.20 -8.87
N GLN A 276 24.84 11.87 -8.71
CA GLN A 276 24.08 11.01 -9.63
C GLN A 276 22.59 11.39 -9.67
N ILE A 277 21.98 11.63 -8.50
CA ILE A 277 20.57 12.02 -8.39
C ILE A 277 20.33 13.39 -9.03
N ALA A 278 21.17 14.38 -8.73
CA ALA A 278 21.10 15.71 -9.35
C ALA A 278 21.28 15.66 -10.88
N ALA A 279 22.17 14.79 -11.37
CA ALA A 279 22.35 14.56 -12.79
C ALA A 279 21.09 13.98 -13.44
N MET A 280 20.46 12.97 -12.82
CA MET A 280 19.20 12.40 -13.32
C MET A 280 18.05 13.43 -13.30
N HIS A 281 17.99 14.30 -12.28
CA HIS A 281 17.05 15.43 -12.28
C HIS A 281 17.30 16.39 -13.46
N SER A 282 18.56 16.72 -13.75
CA SER A 282 18.92 17.57 -14.90
C SER A 282 18.50 16.93 -16.23
N LEU A 283 18.81 15.65 -16.42
CA LEU A 283 18.45 14.90 -17.63
C LEU A 283 16.94 14.78 -17.82
N ALA A 284 16.19 14.56 -16.74
CA ALA A 284 14.73 14.53 -16.76
C ALA A 284 14.14 15.90 -17.15
N ALA A 285 14.69 16.98 -16.59
CA ALA A 285 14.23 18.34 -16.86
C ALA A 285 14.56 18.82 -18.28
N ASP A 286 15.65 18.32 -18.87
CA ASP A 286 16.03 18.58 -20.27
C ASP A 286 15.45 17.58 -21.28
N GLN A 287 14.81 16.51 -20.79
CA GLN A 287 14.32 15.38 -21.61
C GLN A 287 15.43 14.81 -22.52
N ASP A 288 16.65 14.67 -21.99
CA ASP A 288 17.83 14.26 -22.74
C ASP A 288 17.77 12.77 -23.12
N THR A 289 17.33 12.50 -24.36
CA THR A 289 17.16 11.13 -24.86
C THR A 289 18.47 10.39 -25.08
N ASP A 290 19.61 11.08 -25.14
CA ASP A 290 20.92 10.41 -25.27
C ASP A 290 21.26 9.61 -23.99
N ALA A 291 20.60 9.93 -22.87
CA ALA A 291 20.76 9.23 -21.60
C ALA A 291 19.88 7.98 -21.42
N LEU A 292 18.95 7.68 -22.35
CA LEU A 292 17.98 6.58 -22.19
C LEU A 292 18.66 5.24 -21.86
N ALA A 293 19.69 4.86 -22.61
CA ALA A 293 20.39 3.61 -22.39
C ALA A 293 21.09 3.57 -21.03
N ALA A 294 21.72 4.68 -20.61
CA ALA A 294 22.40 4.77 -19.32
C ALA A 294 21.42 4.71 -18.15
N LEU A 295 20.25 5.35 -18.27
CA LEU A 295 19.21 5.31 -17.25
C LEU A 295 18.55 3.92 -17.15
N VAL A 296 18.27 3.28 -18.29
CA VAL A 296 17.76 1.89 -18.31
C VAL A 296 18.73 0.94 -17.60
N GLN A 297 20.04 1.12 -17.76
CA GLN A 297 21.05 0.31 -17.05
C GLN A 297 21.07 0.52 -15.52
N LYS A 298 20.52 1.62 -15.00
CA LYS A 298 20.40 1.85 -13.54
C LYS A 298 19.17 1.16 -12.95
N LEU A 299 18.20 0.75 -13.77
CA LEU A 299 17.01 0.03 -13.33
C LEU A 299 17.40 -1.31 -12.68
N ASN A 300 16.63 -1.71 -11.68
CA ASN A 300 16.84 -2.93 -10.90
C ASN A 300 18.21 -3.04 -10.20
N GLY A 301 18.94 -1.92 -10.11
CA GLY A 301 20.22 -1.84 -9.40
C GLY A 301 20.10 -2.06 -7.89
N GLU A 302 21.24 -2.35 -7.26
CA GLU A 302 21.34 -2.52 -5.81
C GLU A 302 21.04 -1.22 -5.04
N GLU A 303 21.49 -0.09 -5.59
CA GLU A 303 21.36 1.24 -5.01
C GLU A 303 19.91 1.74 -5.18
N GLN A 304 19.14 1.75 -4.08
CA GLN A 304 17.69 1.94 -4.10
C GLN A 304 17.26 3.35 -4.51
N TRP A 305 18.05 4.38 -4.17
CA TRP A 305 17.76 5.77 -4.48
C TRP A 305 18.06 6.06 -5.96
N THR A 306 19.19 5.57 -6.47
CA THR A 306 19.58 5.74 -7.87
C THR A 306 18.60 5.05 -8.82
N ARG A 307 18.18 3.81 -8.54
CA ARG A 307 17.16 3.12 -9.37
C ARG A 307 15.83 3.88 -9.38
N LEU A 308 15.42 4.43 -8.24
CA LEU A 308 14.14 5.14 -8.11
C LEU A 308 14.14 6.41 -8.95
N THR A 309 15.22 7.19 -8.87
CA THR A 309 15.35 8.42 -9.65
C THR A 309 15.43 8.10 -11.15
N ALA A 310 16.09 7.00 -11.55
CA ALA A 310 16.11 6.55 -12.94
C ALA A 310 14.71 6.19 -13.46
N VAL A 311 13.88 5.51 -12.66
CA VAL A 311 12.48 5.18 -12.99
C VAL A 311 11.69 6.44 -13.37
N TYR A 312 11.73 7.47 -12.52
CA TYR A 312 10.96 8.69 -12.78
C TYR A 312 11.62 9.62 -13.79
N ALA A 313 12.93 9.56 -13.98
CA ALA A 313 13.61 10.28 -15.06
C ALA A 313 13.20 9.75 -16.44
N LEU A 314 13.15 8.42 -16.59
CA LEU A 314 12.65 7.78 -17.80
C LEU A 314 11.17 8.08 -18.03
N GLY A 315 10.36 8.11 -16.96
CA GLY A 315 8.97 8.55 -17.04
C GLY A 315 8.82 10.00 -17.53
N ALA A 316 9.64 10.93 -17.03
CA ALA A 316 9.64 12.34 -17.42
C ALA A 316 10.10 12.58 -18.87
N MET A 317 10.96 11.69 -19.40
CA MET A 317 11.37 11.69 -20.81
C MET A 317 10.23 11.25 -21.75
N GLY A 318 9.26 10.49 -21.26
CA GLY A 318 8.02 10.17 -21.96
C GLY A 318 8.17 9.11 -23.06
N GLU A 319 7.49 9.33 -24.19
CA GLU A 319 7.35 8.37 -25.30
C GLU A 319 8.67 7.74 -25.79
N PRO A 320 9.81 8.46 -25.94
CA PRO A 320 11.09 7.87 -26.33
C PRO A 320 11.57 6.73 -25.42
N ALA A 321 11.17 6.71 -24.15
CA ALA A 321 11.55 5.65 -23.21
C ALA A 321 10.73 4.36 -23.36
N VAL A 322 9.57 4.40 -24.02
CA VAL A 322 8.62 3.26 -24.06
C VAL A 322 9.23 1.99 -24.66
N GLN A 323 9.89 2.10 -25.81
CA GLN A 323 10.48 0.93 -26.48
C GLN A 323 11.67 0.38 -25.69
N PRO A 324 12.68 1.17 -25.28
CA PRO A 324 13.78 0.68 -24.44
C PRO A 324 13.32 0.00 -23.14
N LEU A 325 12.27 0.53 -22.50
CA LEU A 325 11.70 -0.06 -21.29
C LEU A 325 10.98 -1.39 -21.57
N SER A 326 10.24 -1.46 -22.68
CA SER A 326 9.55 -2.69 -23.10
C SER A 326 10.57 -3.79 -23.44
N ASP A 327 11.64 -3.44 -24.15
CA ASP A 327 12.73 -4.35 -24.48
C ASP A 327 13.42 -4.83 -23.18
N SER A 328 13.70 -3.93 -22.24
CA SER A 328 14.27 -4.29 -20.93
C SER A 328 13.42 -5.29 -20.14
N LEU A 329 12.09 -5.19 -20.21
CA LEU A 329 11.20 -6.18 -19.58
C LEU A 329 11.26 -7.54 -20.26
N VAL A 330 11.34 -7.58 -21.59
CA VAL A 330 11.41 -8.85 -22.34
C VAL A 330 12.77 -9.51 -22.15
N ASP A 331 13.86 -8.74 -22.25
CA ASP A 331 15.22 -9.23 -22.07
C ASP A 331 15.46 -9.70 -20.63
N GLY A 332 14.98 -8.94 -19.64
CA GLY A 332 15.08 -9.31 -18.23
C GLY A 332 14.35 -10.61 -17.87
N ALA A 333 13.36 -11.03 -18.68
CA ALA A 333 12.71 -12.33 -18.53
C ALA A 333 13.60 -13.48 -19.04
N ALA A 334 14.29 -13.27 -20.17
CA ALA A 334 15.20 -14.25 -20.76
C ALA A 334 16.41 -14.55 -19.86
N ASP A 335 16.83 -13.57 -19.06
CA ASP A 335 18.00 -13.69 -18.17
C ASP A 335 17.72 -14.47 -16.86
N GLN A 336 16.46 -14.74 -16.48
CA GLN A 336 16.14 -15.40 -15.19
C GLN A 336 16.33 -16.93 -15.17
N GLY A 337 16.71 -17.55 -16.31
CA GLY A 337 16.94 -19.00 -16.41
C GLY A 337 15.63 -19.82 -16.33
N ASP A 338 15.71 -21.10 -15.99
CA ASP A 338 14.56 -22.03 -15.92
C ASP A 338 13.53 -21.68 -14.81
N ASP A 339 13.76 -20.65 -13.98
CA ASP A 339 12.79 -20.16 -12.99
C ASP A 339 11.84 -19.13 -13.70
N GLU A 340 10.60 -19.54 -14.02
CA GLU A 340 9.63 -18.75 -14.81
C GLU A 340 9.23 -17.38 -14.19
N VAL A 341 9.42 -17.17 -12.88
CA VAL A 341 9.16 -15.91 -12.16
C VAL A 341 10.19 -15.73 -11.04
N PRO A 342 10.69 -14.50 -10.76
CA PRO A 342 11.59 -14.27 -9.65
C PRO A 342 10.98 -14.78 -8.35
N LYS A 343 11.82 -15.39 -7.51
CA LYS A 343 11.37 -15.97 -6.23
C LYS A 343 10.49 -14.99 -5.47
N SER A 344 9.24 -15.38 -5.28
CA SER A 344 8.27 -14.61 -4.51
C SER A 344 8.83 -14.31 -3.13
N TRP A 345 8.62 -13.09 -2.65
CA TRP A 345 8.87 -12.76 -1.26
C TRP A 345 7.55 -12.92 -0.48
N ASN A 346 7.63 -13.50 0.71
CA ASN A 346 6.49 -13.75 1.58
C ASN A 346 5.36 -14.59 0.94
N GLU A 347 4.08 -14.24 1.13
CA GLU A 347 2.91 -15.00 0.66
C GLU A 347 2.70 -14.90 -0.86
N GLY A 348 3.70 -15.27 -1.66
CA GLY A 348 3.58 -15.26 -3.12
C GLY A 348 3.55 -13.87 -3.73
N ALA A 349 4.11 -12.87 -3.05
CA ALA A 349 4.24 -11.52 -3.60
C ALA A 349 5.45 -11.45 -4.52
N ILE A 350 5.24 -10.85 -5.69
CA ILE A 350 6.26 -10.70 -6.72
C ILE A 350 6.84 -9.30 -6.60
N SER A 351 8.16 -9.19 -6.67
CA SER A 351 8.83 -7.90 -6.83
C SER A 351 8.76 -7.50 -8.30
N MET A 352 8.07 -6.40 -8.59
CA MET A 352 7.96 -5.89 -9.96
C MET A 352 9.30 -5.35 -10.46
N ASP A 353 9.42 -5.35 -11.77
CA ASP A 353 10.55 -4.75 -12.47
C ASP A 353 10.43 -3.23 -12.46
N ASP A 354 11.56 -2.54 -12.32
CA ASP A 354 11.60 -1.09 -12.36
C ASP A 354 11.14 -0.53 -13.71
N ALA A 355 11.34 -1.28 -14.81
CA ALA A 355 10.85 -0.89 -16.12
C ALA A 355 9.31 -0.85 -16.18
N ALA A 356 8.61 -1.69 -15.41
CA ALA A 356 7.15 -1.64 -15.32
C ALA A 356 6.67 -0.36 -14.59
N HIS A 357 7.36 0.04 -13.52
CA HIS A 357 7.11 1.32 -12.85
C HIS A 357 7.40 2.51 -13.77
N ALA A 358 8.50 2.46 -14.54
CA ALA A 358 8.86 3.53 -15.47
C ALA A 358 7.86 3.64 -16.62
N LEU A 359 7.39 2.52 -17.20
CA LEU A 359 6.33 2.51 -18.22
C LEU A 359 5.03 3.09 -17.68
N ALA A 360 4.67 2.79 -16.42
CA ALA A 360 3.52 3.42 -15.79
C ALA A 360 3.71 4.93 -15.60
N ALA A 361 4.92 5.37 -15.22
CA ALA A 361 5.26 6.78 -15.03
C ALA A 361 5.28 7.58 -16.34
N VAL A 362 5.65 6.96 -17.48
CA VAL A 362 5.50 7.56 -18.82
C VAL A 362 4.04 7.92 -19.13
N GLY A 363 3.07 7.20 -18.56
CA GLY A 363 1.65 7.49 -18.77
C GLY A 363 1.14 7.02 -20.14
N SER A 364 0.11 7.68 -20.66
CA SER A 364 -0.75 7.16 -21.75
C SER A 364 -0.03 6.57 -22.99
N SER A 365 1.16 7.05 -23.34
CA SER A 365 1.95 6.55 -24.47
C SER A 365 2.43 5.10 -24.30
N SER A 366 2.52 4.58 -23.07
CA SER A 366 2.93 3.19 -22.81
C SER A 366 1.79 2.18 -22.87
N VAL A 367 0.52 2.62 -22.89
CA VAL A 367 -0.66 1.72 -22.77
C VAL A 367 -0.69 0.66 -23.86
N GLU A 368 -0.50 1.04 -25.13
CA GLU A 368 -0.55 0.07 -26.25
C GLU A 368 0.63 -0.91 -26.19
N GLY A 369 1.82 -0.45 -25.81
CA GLY A 369 2.98 -1.31 -25.61
C GLY A 369 2.74 -2.33 -24.50
N LEU A 370 2.24 -1.89 -23.35
CA LEU A 370 1.89 -2.76 -22.22
C LEU A 370 0.76 -3.74 -22.57
N ILE A 371 -0.24 -3.34 -23.36
CA ILE A 371 -1.28 -4.27 -23.86
C ILE A 371 -0.64 -5.39 -24.69
N GLY A 372 0.32 -5.07 -25.57
CA GLY A 372 1.04 -6.08 -26.34
C GLY A 372 1.87 -7.04 -25.47
N LEU A 373 2.41 -6.57 -24.34
CA LEU A 373 3.17 -7.39 -23.40
C LEU A 373 2.30 -8.38 -22.61
N LEU A 374 0.97 -8.18 -22.53
CA LEU A 374 0.05 -9.15 -21.92
C LEU A 374 -0.09 -10.46 -22.73
N ASP A 375 0.31 -10.47 -24.00
CA ASP A 375 0.23 -11.66 -24.86
C ASP A 375 1.60 -12.37 -24.99
N GLN A 376 2.60 -11.98 -24.19
CA GLN A 376 3.94 -12.60 -24.17
C GLN A 376 3.92 -14.01 -23.55
N GLU A 377 4.80 -14.89 -24.04
CA GLU A 377 4.89 -16.29 -23.59
C GLU A 377 5.31 -16.39 -22.12
N HIS A 378 6.28 -15.57 -21.71
CA HIS A 378 6.83 -15.60 -20.37
C HIS A 378 5.91 -14.93 -19.35
N GLU A 379 5.51 -15.66 -18.30
CA GLU A 379 4.51 -15.18 -17.35
C GLU A 379 4.96 -13.92 -16.59
N TRP A 380 6.25 -13.80 -16.25
CA TRP A 380 6.78 -12.60 -15.59
C TRP A 380 6.57 -11.30 -16.39
N VAL A 381 6.64 -11.36 -17.73
CA VAL A 381 6.39 -10.19 -18.59
C VAL A 381 4.91 -9.80 -18.53
N ARG A 382 4.00 -10.79 -18.59
CA ARG A 382 2.55 -10.56 -18.46
C ARG A 382 2.19 -9.96 -17.10
N ILE A 383 2.83 -10.43 -16.02
CA ILE A 383 2.62 -9.92 -14.66
C ILE A 383 3.03 -8.44 -14.58
N ASN A 384 4.23 -8.10 -15.05
CA ASN A 384 4.72 -6.72 -15.07
C ASN A 384 3.87 -5.80 -15.95
N ALA A 385 3.40 -6.31 -17.10
CA ALA A 385 2.52 -5.57 -17.99
C ALA A 385 1.17 -5.25 -17.32
N ALA A 386 0.55 -6.26 -16.68
CA ALA A 386 -0.69 -6.07 -15.93
C ALA A 386 -0.51 -5.09 -14.77
N PHE A 387 0.62 -5.18 -14.06
CA PHE A 387 0.97 -4.24 -13.00
C PHE A 387 1.08 -2.81 -13.52
N GLY A 388 1.91 -2.59 -14.56
CA GLY A 388 2.10 -1.26 -15.15
C GLY A 388 0.80 -0.61 -15.59
N LEU A 389 -0.09 -1.37 -16.26
CA LEU A 389 -1.43 -0.90 -16.64
C LEU A 389 -2.29 -0.52 -15.42
N GLY A 390 -2.22 -1.30 -14.34
CA GLY A 390 -2.94 -1.01 -13.09
C GLY A 390 -2.44 0.23 -12.36
N GLU A 391 -1.14 0.53 -12.46
CA GLU A 391 -0.53 1.72 -11.86
C GLU A 391 -1.00 3.02 -12.52
N MET A 392 -1.44 2.96 -13.79
CA MET A 392 -1.90 4.10 -14.59
C MET A 392 -3.40 4.39 -14.44
N ASP A 393 -4.09 3.73 -13.51
CA ASP A 393 -5.51 3.94 -13.23
C ASP A 393 -6.42 4.01 -14.47
N SER A 394 -7.35 4.96 -14.51
CA SER A 394 -8.30 5.13 -15.62
C SER A 394 -7.65 5.54 -16.95
N VAL A 395 -6.39 6.03 -16.94
CA VAL A 395 -5.62 6.30 -18.18
C VAL A 395 -5.46 5.02 -19.00
N ALA A 396 -5.32 3.87 -18.34
CA ALA A 396 -5.19 2.56 -18.98
C ALA A 396 -6.54 1.90 -19.35
N SER A 397 -7.66 2.63 -19.38
CA SER A 397 -9.00 2.07 -19.67
C SER A 397 -9.08 1.22 -20.96
N LYS A 398 -8.31 1.56 -22.00
CA LYS A 398 -8.22 0.77 -23.24
C LYS A 398 -7.73 -0.67 -23.03
N SER A 399 -7.03 -0.94 -21.93
CA SER A 399 -6.49 -2.26 -21.59
C SER A 399 -7.53 -3.20 -20.96
N VAL A 400 -8.71 -2.71 -20.56
CA VAL A 400 -9.74 -3.51 -19.88
C VAL A 400 -10.06 -4.81 -20.62
N PRO A 401 -10.26 -4.84 -21.96
CA PRO A 401 -10.50 -6.08 -22.68
C PRO A 401 -9.33 -7.08 -22.60
N ALA A 402 -8.09 -6.60 -22.62
CA ALA A 402 -6.90 -7.45 -22.55
C ALA A 402 -6.71 -8.02 -21.12
N LEU A 403 -6.80 -7.16 -20.11
CA LEU A 403 -6.75 -7.58 -18.71
C LEU A 403 -7.89 -8.53 -18.33
N THR A 404 -9.07 -8.37 -18.93
CA THR A 404 -10.20 -9.30 -18.73
C THR A 404 -9.85 -10.71 -19.22
N ARG A 405 -9.10 -10.86 -20.32
CA ARG A 405 -8.62 -12.17 -20.78
C ARG A 405 -7.62 -12.78 -19.80
N CYS A 406 -6.77 -11.97 -19.19
CA CYS A 406 -5.80 -12.40 -18.19
C CYS A 406 -6.45 -12.97 -16.90
N LEU A 407 -7.75 -12.75 -16.67
CA LEU A 407 -8.48 -13.40 -15.56
C LEU A 407 -8.69 -14.91 -15.77
N ASP A 408 -8.50 -15.40 -17.00
CA ASP A 408 -8.55 -16.82 -17.34
C ASP A 408 -7.14 -17.40 -17.60
N ASP A 409 -6.06 -16.69 -17.22
CA ASP A 409 -4.67 -17.17 -17.34
C ASP A 409 -4.42 -18.41 -16.45
N ALA A 410 -3.50 -19.26 -16.90
CA ALA A 410 -3.09 -20.45 -16.15
C ALA A 410 -2.35 -20.07 -14.85
N SER A 411 -1.59 -18.97 -14.89
CA SER A 411 -0.84 -18.43 -13.76
C SER A 411 -1.75 -17.65 -12.81
N HIS A 412 -1.82 -18.09 -11.56
CA HIS A 412 -2.53 -17.33 -10.52
C HIS A 412 -1.91 -15.96 -10.28
N CYS A 413 -0.62 -15.77 -10.57
CA CYS A 413 0.08 -14.50 -10.42
C CYS A 413 -0.39 -13.47 -11.45
N VAL A 414 -0.59 -13.89 -12.70
CA VAL A 414 -1.20 -13.06 -13.75
C VAL A 414 -2.64 -12.72 -13.35
N VAL A 415 -3.44 -13.71 -12.93
CA VAL A 415 -4.85 -13.51 -12.54
C VAL A 415 -4.98 -12.52 -11.37
N ARG A 416 -4.16 -12.65 -10.32
CA ARG A 416 -4.16 -11.73 -9.17
C ARG A 416 -3.79 -10.31 -9.60
N THR A 417 -2.76 -10.16 -10.42
CA THR A 417 -2.27 -8.85 -10.87
C THR A 417 -3.27 -8.17 -11.82
N ALA A 418 -3.87 -8.93 -12.74
CA ALA A 418 -4.93 -8.42 -13.62
C ALA A 418 -6.20 -8.03 -12.85
N THR A 419 -6.59 -8.80 -11.84
CA THR A 419 -7.71 -8.49 -10.93
C THR A 419 -7.46 -7.15 -10.22
N ASP A 420 -6.25 -6.97 -9.70
CA ASP A 420 -5.82 -5.72 -9.06
C ASP A 420 -5.83 -4.54 -10.02
N ALA A 421 -5.29 -4.72 -11.22
CA ALA A 421 -5.23 -3.69 -12.26
C ALA A 421 -6.63 -3.22 -12.66
N LEU A 422 -7.54 -4.14 -12.97
CA LEU A 422 -8.94 -3.82 -13.29
C LEU A 422 -9.63 -3.07 -12.13
N SER A 423 -9.29 -3.42 -10.89
CA SER A 423 -9.81 -2.76 -9.68
C SER A 423 -9.26 -1.35 -9.45
N SER A 424 -8.09 -1.02 -10.02
CA SER A 424 -7.53 0.34 -10.02
C SER A 424 -8.05 1.15 -11.20
N ILE A 425 -8.16 0.55 -12.39
CA ILE A 425 -8.64 1.20 -13.62
C ILE A 425 -10.09 1.65 -13.47
N ARG A 426 -10.97 0.78 -12.93
CA ARG A 426 -12.39 1.07 -12.65
C ARG A 426 -13.10 1.76 -13.82
N ARG A 427 -13.01 1.12 -14.98
CA ARG A 427 -13.73 1.47 -16.21
C ARG A 427 -14.25 0.20 -16.85
N ASP A 428 -15.40 0.32 -17.50
CA ASP A 428 -16.06 -0.77 -18.23
C ASP A 428 -16.24 -2.03 -17.36
N GLU A 429 -16.67 -1.85 -16.11
CA GLU A 429 -16.75 -2.90 -15.08
C GLU A 429 -17.61 -4.09 -15.53
N LYS A 430 -18.65 -3.80 -16.30
CA LYS A 430 -19.56 -4.81 -16.88
C LYS A 430 -18.81 -5.84 -17.75
N ALA A 431 -17.67 -5.48 -18.32
CA ALA A 431 -16.87 -6.38 -19.16
C ALA A 431 -16.21 -7.50 -18.35
N PHE A 432 -15.82 -7.24 -17.10
CA PHE A 432 -15.10 -8.21 -16.28
C PHE A 432 -15.88 -8.69 -15.05
N MET A 433 -17.02 -8.09 -14.71
CA MET A 433 -17.86 -8.48 -13.57
C MET A 433 -18.16 -9.98 -13.53
N PRO A 434 -18.57 -10.64 -14.63
CA PRO A 434 -18.84 -12.07 -14.60
C PRO A 434 -17.59 -12.91 -14.32
N SER A 435 -16.41 -12.45 -14.77
CA SER A 435 -15.14 -13.13 -14.52
C SER A 435 -14.73 -13.01 -13.04
N LEU A 436 -14.89 -11.84 -12.42
CA LEU A 436 -14.68 -11.69 -10.97
C LEU A 436 -15.63 -12.59 -10.16
N GLY A 437 -16.90 -12.68 -10.58
CA GLY A 437 -17.87 -13.56 -9.93
C GLY A 437 -17.46 -15.04 -10.03
N ARG A 438 -16.90 -15.47 -11.18
CA ARG A 438 -16.31 -16.81 -11.31
C ARG A 438 -15.13 -17.00 -10.38
N LEU A 439 -14.20 -16.04 -10.28
CA LEU A 439 -13.02 -16.16 -9.42
C LEU A 439 -13.36 -16.32 -7.93
N LEU A 440 -14.50 -15.79 -7.46
CA LEU A 440 -14.98 -16.03 -6.09
C LEU A 440 -15.43 -17.47 -5.82
N LYS A 441 -15.94 -18.18 -6.83
CA LYS A 441 -16.64 -19.48 -6.68
C LYS A 441 -15.88 -20.67 -7.30
N ALA A 442 -15.13 -20.45 -8.36
CA ALA A 442 -14.59 -21.53 -9.18
C ALA A 442 -13.43 -22.23 -8.48
N GLY A 443 -13.57 -23.53 -8.21
CA GLY A 443 -12.48 -24.32 -7.63
C GLY A 443 -11.29 -24.41 -8.59
N ARG A 444 -10.08 -24.16 -8.05
CA ARG A 444 -8.80 -24.32 -8.76
C ARG A 444 -7.87 -25.24 -7.95
N PRO A 445 -8.05 -26.57 -8.02
CA PRO A 445 -7.24 -27.51 -7.24
C PRO A 445 -5.74 -27.45 -7.56
N ASP A 446 -5.40 -26.98 -8.77
CA ASP A 446 -4.06 -26.67 -9.25
C ASP A 446 -3.35 -25.56 -8.45
N TRP A 447 -4.10 -24.77 -7.68
CA TRP A 447 -3.61 -23.62 -6.90
C TRP A 447 -3.69 -23.85 -5.38
N ASN A 448 -3.54 -25.10 -4.94
CA ASN A 448 -3.61 -25.50 -3.53
C ASN A 448 -2.24 -25.71 -2.87
N GLU A 449 -1.14 -25.45 -3.58
CA GLU A 449 0.19 -25.50 -2.97
C GLU A 449 0.36 -24.32 -2.00
N GLU A 450 0.78 -24.61 -0.76
CA GLU A 450 1.02 -23.58 0.24
C GLU A 450 2.21 -22.72 -0.20
N VAL A 451 2.00 -21.41 -0.30
CA VAL A 451 3.09 -20.49 -0.59
C VAL A 451 3.82 -20.11 0.69
N ARG A 452 3.08 -19.65 1.70
CA ARG A 452 3.59 -19.31 3.03
C ARG A 452 2.47 -19.06 4.03
N ARG A 453 2.70 -19.35 5.32
CA ARG A 453 1.76 -19.03 6.43
C ARG A 453 0.38 -19.67 6.24
N GLY A 454 0.33 -20.84 5.62
CA GLY A 454 -0.92 -21.58 5.35
C GLY A 454 -1.74 -21.03 4.18
N TRP A 455 -1.28 -19.99 3.47
CA TRP A 455 -2.00 -19.42 2.34
C TRP A 455 -1.70 -20.19 1.06
N VAL A 456 -2.77 -20.47 0.30
CA VAL A 456 -2.69 -21.07 -1.03
C VAL A 456 -3.18 -20.08 -2.09
N PRO A 457 -2.63 -20.09 -3.32
CA PRO A 457 -2.98 -19.09 -4.33
C PRO A 457 -4.47 -19.04 -4.67
N TYR A 458 -5.17 -20.17 -4.59
CA TYR A 458 -6.62 -20.23 -4.77
C TYR A 458 -7.36 -19.28 -3.82
N GLU A 459 -7.03 -19.27 -2.53
CA GLU A 459 -7.65 -18.37 -1.57
C GLU A 459 -7.27 -16.91 -1.83
N GLN A 460 -6.02 -16.65 -2.19
CA GLN A 460 -5.55 -15.31 -2.49
C GLN A 460 -6.36 -14.70 -3.65
N VAL A 461 -6.55 -15.42 -4.75
CA VAL A 461 -7.36 -14.98 -5.88
C VAL A 461 -8.79 -14.62 -5.46
N ARG A 462 -9.42 -15.43 -4.59
CA ARG A 462 -10.76 -15.14 -4.08
C ARG A 462 -10.78 -13.87 -3.23
N ILE A 463 -9.75 -13.64 -2.43
CA ILE A 463 -9.62 -12.43 -1.60
C ILE A 463 -9.38 -11.20 -2.50
N ASN A 464 -8.55 -11.31 -3.54
CA ASN A 464 -8.38 -10.24 -4.55
C ASN A 464 -9.70 -9.92 -5.25
N ALA A 465 -10.48 -10.93 -5.66
CA ALA A 465 -11.79 -10.73 -6.27
C ALA A 465 -12.80 -10.10 -5.30
N ALA A 466 -12.86 -10.54 -4.05
CA ALA A 466 -13.72 -9.94 -3.02
C ALA A 466 -13.33 -8.46 -2.78
N MET A 467 -12.03 -8.17 -2.68
CA MET A 467 -11.52 -6.81 -2.53
C MET A 467 -11.81 -5.94 -3.77
N ALA A 468 -11.79 -6.53 -4.98
CA ALA A 468 -12.19 -5.85 -6.21
C ALA A 468 -13.64 -5.37 -6.11
N PHE A 469 -14.57 -6.23 -5.71
CA PHE A 469 -15.97 -5.84 -5.46
C PHE A 469 -16.09 -4.75 -4.40
N THR A 470 -15.30 -4.84 -3.32
CA THR A 470 -15.23 -3.78 -2.33
C THR A 470 -14.86 -2.46 -2.99
N ARG A 471 -13.77 -2.39 -3.78
CA ARG A 471 -13.30 -1.16 -4.44
C ARG A 471 -14.34 -0.58 -5.42
N LEU A 472 -15.02 -1.43 -6.19
CA LEU A 472 -16.09 -1.04 -7.12
C LEU A 472 -17.29 -0.39 -6.41
N GLY A 473 -17.61 -0.81 -5.18
CA GLY A 473 -18.71 -0.24 -4.41
C GLY A 473 -20.06 -0.39 -5.12
N LYS A 474 -20.74 0.73 -5.41
CA LYS A 474 -22.07 0.71 -6.07
C LYS A 474 -22.04 0.06 -7.46
N ASP A 475 -20.91 0.10 -8.15
CA ASP A 475 -20.78 -0.49 -9.48
C ASP A 475 -20.84 -2.03 -9.43
N ALA A 476 -20.64 -2.64 -8.26
CA ALA A 476 -20.78 -4.08 -8.02
C ALA A 476 -22.23 -4.53 -7.72
N ALA A 477 -23.23 -3.64 -7.82
CA ALA A 477 -24.62 -3.96 -7.45
C ALA A 477 -25.24 -5.12 -8.24
N SER A 478 -24.75 -5.44 -9.44
CA SER A 478 -25.21 -6.62 -10.21
C SER A 478 -24.83 -7.95 -9.57
N GLU A 479 -23.84 -7.96 -8.68
CA GLU A 479 -23.35 -9.15 -7.98
C GLU A 479 -23.82 -9.20 -6.51
N GLU A 480 -24.85 -8.42 -6.15
CA GLU A 480 -25.33 -8.36 -4.76
C GLU A 480 -25.72 -9.74 -4.21
N GLU A 481 -26.46 -10.55 -4.97
CA GLU A 481 -26.88 -11.90 -4.55
C GLU A 481 -25.66 -12.80 -4.31
N LEU A 482 -24.68 -12.75 -5.21
CA LEU A 482 -23.41 -13.47 -5.06
C LEU A 482 -22.68 -13.04 -3.78
N LEU A 483 -22.61 -11.74 -3.50
CA LEU A 483 -21.93 -11.21 -2.32
C LEU A 483 -22.66 -11.58 -1.02
N LEU A 484 -24.00 -11.63 -1.02
CA LEU A 484 -24.80 -12.13 0.10
C LEU A 484 -24.50 -13.60 0.40
N GLU A 485 -24.41 -14.45 -0.63
CA GLU A 485 -23.98 -15.85 -0.47
C GLU A 485 -22.55 -15.95 0.07
N THR A 486 -21.67 -15.05 -0.39
CA THR A 486 -20.24 -15.01 -0.01
C THR A 486 -20.03 -14.64 1.46
N LEU A 487 -21.03 -14.08 2.15
CA LEU A 487 -20.97 -13.90 3.61
C LEU A 487 -20.82 -15.22 4.38
N ALA A 488 -21.22 -16.35 3.78
CA ALA A 488 -21.06 -17.67 4.38
C ALA A 488 -19.68 -18.30 4.10
N ASP A 489 -18.76 -17.58 3.45
CA ASP A 489 -17.46 -18.13 3.08
C ASP A 489 -16.65 -18.60 4.32
N PRO A 490 -16.04 -19.79 4.27
CA PRO A 490 -15.21 -20.27 5.38
C PRO A 490 -13.93 -19.43 5.56
N ASN A 491 -13.45 -18.76 4.51
CA ASN A 491 -12.31 -17.87 4.59
C ASN A 491 -12.76 -16.48 5.09
N GLY A 492 -12.37 -16.15 6.32
CA GLY A 492 -12.80 -14.92 6.98
C GLY A 492 -12.40 -13.62 6.26
N HIS A 493 -11.35 -13.62 5.44
CA HIS A 493 -10.97 -12.46 4.64
C HIS A 493 -11.94 -12.26 3.47
N VAL A 494 -12.32 -13.35 2.78
CA VAL A 494 -13.31 -13.30 1.68
C VAL A 494 -14.64 -12.77 2.21
N ALA A 495 -15.14 -13.33 3.32
CA ALA A 495 -16.40 -12.89 3.93
C ALA A 495 -16.34 -11.43 4.40
N ALA A 496 -15.21 -10.98 4.96
CA ALA A 496 -15.05 -9.59 5.42
C ALA A 496 -15.05 -8.58 4.26
N HIS A 497 -14.39 -8.90 3.14
CA HIS A 497 -14.44 -8.05 1.94
C HIS A 497 -15.82 -8.05 1.28
N ALA A 498 -16.51 -9.19 1.24
CA ALA A 498 -17.90 -9.26 0.76
C ALA A 498 -18.85 -8.41 1.63
N LEU A 499 -18.69 -8.45 2.95
CA LEU A 499 -19.42 -7.61 3.89
C LEU A 499 -19.21 -6.11 3.59
N ASP A 500 -17.97 -5.67 3.38
CA ASP A 500 -17.69 -4.27 3.05
C ASP A 500 -18.19 -3.89 1.65
N ALA A 501 -18.13 -4.80 0.68
CA ALA A 501 -18.71 -4.59 -0.65
C ALA A 501 -20.23 -4.35 -0.57
N LEU A 502 -20.97 -5.20 0.16
CA LEU A 502 -22.41 -5.04 0.41
C LEU A 502 -22.72 -3.71 1.12
N ARG A 503 -21.95 -3.36 2.15
CA ARG A 503 -22.09 -2.07 2.85
C ARG A 503 -21.92 -0.89 1.89
N ARG A 504 -21.01 -0.99 0.92
CA ARG A 504 -20.75 0.06 -0.08
C ARG A 504 -21.73 0.08 -1.24
N ILE A 505 -22.32 -1.07 -1.61
CA ILE A 505 -23.48 -1.16 -2.51
C ILE A 505 -24.67 -0.42 -1.88
N GLY A 506 -24.95 -0.72 -0.61
CA GLY A 506 -25.85 0.07 0.24
C GLY A 506 -27.34 0.02 -0.16
N THR A 507 -27.77 -1.00 -0.91
CA THR A 507 -29.19 -1.29 -1.13
C THR A 507 -29.82 -1.78 0.19
N PRO A 508 -31.16 -1.70 0.35
CA PRO A 508 -31.81 -2.21 1.55
C PRO A 508 -31.51 -3.68 1.84
N SER A 509 -31.51 -4.53 0.81
CA SER A 509 -31.20 -5.96 0.91
C SER A 509 -29.74 -6.21 1.31
N ALA A 510 -28.78 -5.51 0.68
CA ALA A 510 -27.38 -5.58 1.07
C ALA A 510 -27.16 -5.16 2.54
N MET A 511 -27.80 -4.07 2.97
CA MET A 511 -27.69 -3.59 4.35
C MET A 511 -28.37 -4.53 5.36
N GLU A 512 -29.49 -5.15 5.00
CA GLU A 512 -30.14 -6.19 5.82
C GLU A 512 -29.21 -7.40 6.01
N GLY A 513 -28.60 -7.90 4.92
CA GLY A 513 -27.62 -8.98 4.99
C GLY A 513 -26.39 -8.64 5.83
N VAL A 514 -25.87 -7.40 5.73
CA VAL A 514 -24.79 -6.89 6.59
C VAL A 514 -25.21 -6.93 8.07
N ILE A 515 -26.42 -6.45 8.39
CA ILE A 515 -26.94 -6.45 9.76
C ILE A 515 -27.12 -7.87 10.28
N GLU A 516 -27.71 -8.78 9.51
CA GLU A 516 -27.90 -10.18 9.88
C GLU A 516 -26.56 -10.87 10.18
N TYR A 517 -25.58 -10.70 9.29
CA TYR A 517 -24.24 -11.27 9.44
C TYR A 517 -23.54 -10.80 10.72
N LEU A 518 -23.63 -9.50 11.04
CA LEU A 518 -23.03 -8.93 12.24
C LEU A 518 -23.79 -9.32 13.51
N MET A 519 -25.12 -9.39 13.45
CA MET A 519 -25.96 -9.77 14.58
C MET A 519 -25.71 -11.21 15.05
N SER A 520 -25.35 -12.12 14.13
CA SER A 520 -25.00 -13.50 14.46
C SER A 520 -23.57 -13.66 15.01
N ARG A 521 -22.75 -12.59 14.99
CA ARG A 521 -21.33 -12.60 15.38
C ARG A 521 -20.98 -11.59 16.47
N ARG A 522 -21.99 -10.99 17.09
CA ARG A 522 -21.80 -10.02 18.18
C ARG A 522 -21.20 -10.67 19.42
N TRP A 523 -20.35 -9.93 20.12
CA TRP A 523 -19.73 -10.35 21.36
C TRP A 523 -20.49 -9.78 22.57
N ASP A 524 -20.82 -10.62 23.55
CA ASP A 524 -21.41 -10.18 24.84
C ASP A 524 -20.31 -10.16 25.92
N GLU A 525 -19.76 -8.97 26.17
CA GLU A 525 -18.68 -8.79 27.15
C GLU A 525 -19.13 -9.06 28.59
N SER A 526 -20.43 -9.07 28.90
CA SER A 526 -20.92 -9.28 30.26
C SER A 526 -20.73 -10.72 30.75
N LEU A 527 -20.55 -11.66 29.81
CA LEU A 527 -20.38 -13.09 30.09
C LEU A 527 -18.94 -13.47 30.48
N THR A 528 -17.97 -12.56 30.35
CA THR A 528 -16.55 -12.79 30.69
C THR A 528 -16.28 -12.95 32.19
N LYS A 529 -17.29 -12.77 33.06
CA LYS A 529 -17.19 -13.16 34.47
C LYS A 529 -17.25 -14.69 34.62
N GLY A 530 -16.11 -15.34 34.39
CA GLY A 530 -15.88 -16.74 34.81
C GLY A 530 -16.09 -17.81 33.75
N VAL A 531 -16.11 -17.48 32.45
CA VAL A 531 -16.12 -18.49 31.39
C VAL A 531 -15.11 -18.14 30.31
N THR A 532 -14.05 -18.95 30.22
CA THR A 532 -13.20 -19.09 29.04
C THR A 532 -14.01 -19.81 27.95
N PHE A 533 -14.21 -19.17 26.81
CA PHE A 533 -14.69 -19.81 25.58
C PHE A 533 -13.59 -19.82 24.52
#